data_AF-A0A5B9W262-F1
#
_entry.id   AF-A0A5B9W262-F1
#
_cell.length_a   1.000
_cell.length_b   1.000
_cell.length_c   1.000
_cell.angle_alpha   90.00
_cell.angle_beta   90.00
_cell.angle_gamma   90.00
#
_symmetry.space_group_name_H-M   'P 1'
#
loop_
_entity.id
_entity.type
_entity.pdbx_description
1 polymer ?
#
loop_
_entity_poly.entity_id
_entity_poly.type
_entity_poly.pdbx_seq_one_letter_code
_entity_poly.pdbx_strand_id
1 'polypeptide(L)'
;MMSPATSRRTCLGLFVVGIGLALPACSKPDAPGTVAAPQGPAAPPSAAQAGGGDNGSKSGRLLANWPRPDGLLVISGEMDGYLEPCGCTQGQVGGLIRRLDFVDRLRSQYGQVALIDLGTLIKDPAAARGGFEQAKIKYGIALKALSTLKYDAIALSAEDLKIGVMEALGQLMNNLADPARIVVANVQPGAGFESKIEASRIIPAGSVKLGVTSVIDPELLQKLNDPDKGELLASIKRPDDSLGPVLAEMEPKSDYQVLMVQGPPELAKRLATSYPGFDVVVSTSQFADPVDRDPLMLNGGKTMLVQVGRRGKSVGAVGFFSDGDQKMRFYLVSLNSRFDGPGTAVKKVIEDEYRSMLKAAGTVEAFPRHDYTGGSAGATFVGAETCKQCHPNTYARWATTKHAQAFASLEKDPKPNTTFDAECISCHTTGFEYNSGWRSEAATAYLKGNQCENCHGPGSRHIVKPDDLAARAPMKLTAEQADKGRMCIRCHDEDNSPKFNFATYYGQIVHKGLDEYKDPKVHQGISPRVARKPADAGAEK
;
A
#
# COMPACT_ATOMS: atom_id res chain seq x y z
N MET A 1 35.95 -22.44 36.04
CA MET A 1 36.80 -22.44 37.26
C MET A 1 37.32 -21.02 37.45
N MET A 2 37.42 -20.40 38.62
CA MET A 2 36.88 -20.65 39.98
C MET A 2 36.82 -19.28 40.70
N SER A 3 35.80 -19.02 41.52
CA SER A 3 35.85 -17.97 42.57
C SER A 3 36.38 -18.58 43.88
N PRO A 4 36.86 -17.76 44.83
CA PRO A 4 36.06 -17.37 46.02
C PRO A 4 36.03 -15.82 46.23
N ALA A 5 35.06 -15.15 46.89
CA ALA A 5 34.44 -15.32 48.22
C ALA A 5 35.39 -14.91 49.38
N THR A 6 35.03 -14.23 50.49
CA THR A 6 33.73 -13.78 51.06
C THR A 6 33.92 -12.88 52.31
N SER A 7 32.96 -12.00 52.66
CA SER A 7 32.39 -11.74 54.03
C SER A 7 31.37 -10.57 53.93
N ARG A 8 30.10 -10.53 54.41
CA ARG A 8 29.40 -10.91 55.68
C ARG A 8 29.83 -10.05 56.90
N ARG A 9 28.96 -9.53 57.80
CA ARG A 9 27.49 -9.69 58.02
C ARG A 9 26.88 -8.58 58.94
N THR A 10 25.64 -8.15 58.63
CA THR A 10 24.45 -7.72 59.44
C THR A 10 24.45 -7.42 60.96
N CYS A 11 23.52 -6.49 61.33
CA CYS A 11 22.66 -6.32 62.56
C CYS A 11 22.73 -4.87 63.12
N LEU A 12 21.73 -4.22 63.76
CA LEU A 12 20.40 -4.59 64.32
C LEU A 12 19.50 -3.32 64.47
N GLY A 13 18.18 -3.45 64.62
CA GLY A 13 17.37 -2.54 65.48
C GLY A 13 15.96 -2.12 64.99
N LEU A 14 14.93 -2.19 65.86
CA LEU A 14 13.51 -1.87 65.59
C LEU A 14 12.89 -0.88 66.63
N PHE A 15 11.61 -0.52 66.41
CA PHE A 15 10.62 0.16 67.30
C PHE A 15 10.69 1.72 67.32
N VAL A 16 9.66 2.49 66.90
CA VAL A 16 8.20 2.57 67.20
C VAL A 16 7.87 3.42 68.43
N VAL A 17 7.07 4.48 68.22
CA VAL A 17 6.17 5.12 69.20
C VAL A 17 4.89 5.52 68.46
N GLY A 18 3.74 5.45 69.12
CA GLY A 18 2.48 5.99 68.60
C GLY A 18 1.58 6.56 69.69
N ILE A 19 0.39 7.00 69.25
CA ILE A 19 -0.84 7.35 70.00
C ILE A 19 -0.90 8.82 70.48
N GLY A 20 -1.99 9.57 70.27
CA GLY A 20 -3.20 9.28 69.48
C GLY A 20 -4.34 10.32 69.61
N LEU A 21 -5.49 10.00 69.01
CA LEU A 21 -6.87 10.44 69.31
C LEU A 21 -7.19 11.93 69.61
N ALA A 22 -7.92 12.55 68.67
CA ALA A 22 -9.17 13.26 68.98
C ALA A 22 -10.06 13.41 67.71
N LEU A 23 -11.33 13.02 67.81
CA LEU A 23 -12.40 13.40 66.88
C LEU A 23 -13.51 14.08 67.70
N PRO A 24 -14.08 15.19 67.19
CA PRO A 24 -15.50 15.48 67.36
C PRO A 24 -16.20 15.61 66.00
N ALA A 25 -17.53 15.56 66.03
CA ALA A 25 -18.35 15.24 64.85
C ALA A 25 -19.05 16.46 64.21
N CYS A 26 -19.62 16.20 63.02
CA CYS A 26 -20.74 16.91 62.38
C CYS A 26 -20.59 18.39 62.01
N SER A 27 -20.51 18.69 60.70
CA SER A 27 -21.65 19.18 59.89
C SER A 27 -21.25 19.43 58.42
N LYS A 28 -22.20 19.33 57.47
CA LYS A 28 -22.02 19.80 56.08
C LYS A 28 -22.06 21.34 56.04
N PRO A 29 -21.41 22.01 55.06
CA PRO A 29 -22.14 22.33 53.82
C PRO A 29 -21.33 22.26 52.50
N ASP A 30 -22.09 22.08 51.42
CA ASP A 30 -21.98 22.58 50.03
C ASP A 30 -20.63 22.81 49.29
N ALA A 31 -20.67 22.48 47.99
CA ALA A 31 -19.53 22.59 47.07
C ALA A 31 -19.35 24.01 46.50
N PRO A 32 -18.11 24.52 46.37
CA PRO A 32 -17.81 25.72 45.60
C PRO A 32 -17.49 25.39 44.12
N GLY A 33 -17.92 26.26 43.22
CA GLY A 33 -17.78 26.10 41.77
C GLY A 33 -16.38 26.43 41.21
N THR A 34 -16.21 26.11 39.93
CA THR A 34 -14.99 26.33 39.14
C THR A 34 -14.68 27.81 38.92
N VAL A 35 -13.43 28.22 39.20
CA VAL A 35 -12.89 29.54 38.85
C VAL A 35 -11.97 29.41 37.63
N ALA A 36 -12.14 30.25 36.62
CA ALA A 36 -11.34 30.26 35.40
C ALA A 36 -10.01 31.02 35.56
N ALA A 37 -8.96 30.59 34.85
CA ALA A 37 -7.65 31.23 34.83
C ALA A 37 -7.55 32.34 33.76
N PRO A 38 -6.72 33.39 33.97
CA PRO A 38 -6.67 34.57 33.11
C PRO A 38 -5.81 34.38 31.85
N GLN A 39 -6.16 35.13 30.79
CA GLN A 39 -5.47 35.11 29.49
C GLN A 39 -4.33 36.15 29.44
N GLY A 40 -3.19 35.76 28.85
CA GLY A 40 -2.08 36.67 28.52
C GLY A 40 -2.27 37.39 27.16
N PRO A 41 -1.51 38.45 26.88
CA PRO A 41 -1.72 39.30 25.71
C PRO A 41 -1.31 38.64 24.38
N ALA A 42 -2.02 38.98 23.31
CA ALA A 42 -1.88 38.37 21.99
C ALA A 42 -0.65 38.88 21.20
N ALA A 43 -0.03 37.97 20.45
CA ALA A 43 0.98 38.29 19.44
C ALA A 43 0.32 38.72 18.10
N PRO A 44 0.99 39.55 17.28
CA PRO A 44 0.44 40.01 15.99
C PRO A 44 0.32 38.86 14.96
N PRO A 45 -0.59 38.97 13.97
CA PRO A 45 -0.94 37.85 13.10
C PRO A 45 0.15 37.53 12.07
N SER A 46 0.54 36.26 12.01
CA SER A 46 1.34 35.71 10.91
C SER A 46 0.47 35.49 9.67
N ALA A 47 0.94 35.95 8.51
CA ALA A 47 0.29 35.74 7.22
C ALA A 47 0.53 34.32 6.69
N ALA A 48 -0.20 33.34 7.23
CA ALA A 48 -0.15 31.94 6.79
C ALA A 48 -1.51 31.24 6.90
N GLN A 49 -2.47 31.60 6.02
CA GLN A 49 -3.67 30.81 5.76
C GLN A 49 -3.92 30.65 4.25
N ALA A 50 -3.13 29.77 3.63
CA ALA A 50 -3.39 29.23 2.28
C ALA A 50 -3.72 27.72 2.31
N GLY A 51 -4.15 27.20 3.47
CA GLY A 51 -4.41 25.79 3.73
C GLY A 51 -5.90 25.45 3.89
N GLY A 52 -6.77 25.91 2.99
CA GLY A 52 -8.21 25.72 3.11
C GLY A 52 -8.90 25.32 1.81
N GLY A 53 -9.61 24.18 1.82
CA GLY A 53 -10.69 23.93 0.86
C GLY A 53 -10.60 22.65 0.02
N ASP A 54 -10.79 21.48 0.63
CA ASP A 54 -11.33 20.32 -0.10
C ASP A 54 -12.39 19.48 0.66
N ASN A 55 -12.81 19.91 1.86
CA ASN A 55 -14.06 19.46 2.52
C ASN A 55 -15.34 20.00 1.82
N GLY A 56 -15.26 20.27 0.51
CA GLY A 56 -16.37 20.76 -0.29
C GLY A 56 -17.37 19.66 -0.65
N SER A 57 -18.58 20.05 -1.04
CA SER A 57 -19.60 19.12 -1.55
C SER A 57 -19.10 18.35 -2.79
N LYS A 58 -19.75 17.22 -3.11
CA LYS A 58 -19.48 16.49 -4.35
C LYS A 58 -19.56 17.40 -5.59
N SER A 59 -20.49 18.36 -5.61
CA SER A 59 -20.68 19.35 -6.68
C SER A 59 -19.79 20.60 -6.59
N GLY A 60 -18.97 20.76 -5.54
CA GLY A 60 -18.16 21.97 -5.34
C GLY A 60 -17.09 22.15 -6.42
N ARG A 61 -16.91 23.40 -6.87
CA ARG A 61 -15.85 23.86 -7.77
C ARG A 61 -14.48 23.38 -7.27
N LEU A 62 -13.66 22.82 -8.16
CA LEU A 62 -12.29 22.41 -7.81
C LEU A 62 -11.36 23.62 -7.80
N LEU A 63 -10.33 23.62 -6.94
CA LEU A 63 -9.32 24.68 -6.84
C LEU A 63 -9.93 26.10 -6.72
N ALA A 64 -11.03 26.22 -5.97
CA ALA A 64 -11.89 27.41 -5.96
C ALA A 64 -11.21 28.71 -5.49
N ASN A 65 -10.13 28.60 -4.71
CA ASN A 65 -9.35 29.74 -4.20
C ASN A 65 -8.30 30.25 -5.19
N TRP A 66 -8.18 29.65 -6.37
CA TRP A 66 -7.28 30.12 -7.41
C TRP A 66 -8.04 30.98 -8.44
N PRO A 67 -7.40 32.03 -8.99
CA PRO A 67 -7.87 32.61 -10.26
C PRO A 67 -7.84 31.53 -11.35
N ARG A 68 -8.38 31.82 -12.54
CA ARG A 68 -8.26 30.87 -13.65
C ARG A 68 -6.77 30.79 -14.05
N PRO A 69 -6.12 29.61 -14.02
CA PRO A 69 -4.76 29.47 -14.49
C PRO A 69 -4.73 29.46 -16.02
N ASP A 70 -3.60 29.87 -16.59
CA ASP A 70 -3.31 29.79 -18.01
C ASP A 70 -3.06 28.33 -18.43
N GLY A 71 -2.46 27.55 -17.53
CA GLY A 71 -2.27 26.11 -17.68
C GLY A 71 -2.41 25.32 -16.40
N LEU A 72 -2.79 24.05 -16.52
CA LEU A 72 -2.93 23.13 -15.40
C LEU A 72 -2.24 21.79 -15.70
N LEU A 73 -1.34 21.40 -14.80
CA LEU A 73 -0.68 20.10 -14.78
C LEU A 73 -1.19 19.30 -13.57
N VAL A 74 -1.55 18.03 -13.79
CA VAL A 74 -1.80 17.06 -12.72
C VAL A 74 -0.66 16.05 -12.70
N ILE A 75 -0.17 15.80 -11.49
CA ILE A 75 0.98 14.96 -11.19
C ILE A 75 0.48 13.79 -10.32
N SER A 76 0.77 12.57 -10.75
CA SER A 76 0.58 11.36 -9.95
C SER A 76 1.86 10.54 -9.95
N GLY A 77 1.87 9.43 -9.21
CA GLY A 77 3.03 8.56 -9.10
C GLY A 77 2.82 7.46 -8.09
N GLU A 78 3.78 6.52 -8.06
CA GLU A 78 4.00 5.57 -6.98
C GLU A 78 2.72 4.84 -6.54
N MET A 79 1.89 4.42 -7.50
CA MET A 79 0.62 3.80 -7.14
C MET A 79 0.77 2.39 -6.54
N ASP A 80 1.96 1.79 -6.54
CA ASP A 80 2.27 0.55 -5.82
C ASP A 80 1.29 -0.63 -6.12
N GLY A 81 0.64 -0.64 -7.29
CA GLY A 81 -0.40 -1.61 -7.66
C GLY A 81 -1.80 -1.36 -7.05
N TYR A 82 -2.07 -0.19 -6.47
CA TYR A 82 -3.36 0.21 -5.91
C TYR A 82 -4.28 0.81 -6.98
N LEU A 83 -4.89 -0.07 -7.79
CA LEU A 83 -5.80 0.31 -8.87
C LEU A 83 -7.10 0.95 -8.33
N GLU A 84 -7.58 0.45 -7.19
CA GLU A 84 -8.81 0.86 -6.51
C GLU A 84 -8.64 0.70 -4.98
N PRO A 85 -9.43 1.37 -4.14
CA PRO A 85 -9.52 1.05 -2.72
C PRO A 85 -10.05 -0.38 -2.55
N CYS A 86 -9.47 -1.19 -1.65
CA CYS A 86 -9.94 -2.57 -1.41
C CYS A 86 -11.46 -2.63 -1.18
N GLY A 87 -12.03 -1.71 -0.40
CA GLY A 87 -13.37 -1.84 0.17
C GLY A 87 -13.37 -2.50 1.57
N CYS A 88 -12.23 -3.11 1.95
CA CYS A 88 -11.96 -3.70 3.26
C CYS A 88 -12.37 -2.81 4.44
N THR A 89 -12.18 -1.48 4.33
CA THR A 89 -12.48 -0.51 5.38
C THR A 89 -13.13 0.77 4.84
N GLN A 90 -13.93 1.40 5.69
CA GLN A 90 -14.59 2.67 5.36
C GLN A 90 -13.62 3.85 5.46
N GLY A 91 -13.73 4.78 4.51
CA GLY A 91 -12.88 5.99 4.46
C GLY A 91 -11.56 5.83 3.72
N GLN A 92 -11.30 4.68 3.07
CA GLN A 92 -10.15 4.52 2.18
C GLN A 92 -10.16 5.58 1.06
N VAL A 93 -8.98 6.12 0.74
CA VAL A 93 -8.74 7.12 -0.32
C VAL A 93 -7.95 6.49 -1.48
N GLY A 94 -7.82 7.22 -2.60
CA GLY A 94 -7.08 6.78 -3.78
C GLY A 94 -7.90 5.98 -4.79
N GLY A 95 -7.19 5.38 -5.75
CA GLY A 95 -7.73 4.59 -6.85
C GLY A 95 -8.00 5.38 -8.14
N LEU A 96 -7.86 4.70 -9.27
CA LEU A 96 -7.90 5.29 -10.61
C LEU A 96 -9.31 5.75 -11.02
N ILE A 97 -10.38 5.13 -10.48
CA ILE A 97 -11.77 5.55 -10.69
C ILE A 97 -11.99 6.98 -10.14
N ARG A 98 -11.45 7.27 -8.95
CA ARG A 98 -11.50 8.61 -8.34
C ARG A 98 -10.59 9.60 -9.05
N ARG A 99 -9.43 9.13 -9.51
CA ARG A 99 -8.52 9.92 -10.34
C ARG A 99 -9.21 10.37 -11.64
N LEU A 100 -10.03 9.51 -12.25
CA LEU A 100 -10.83 9.84 -13.43
C LEU A 100 -11.88 10.92 -13.12
N ASP A 101 -12.69 10.79 -12.06
CA ASP A 101 -13.66 11.84 -11.68
C ASP A 101 -12.98 13.20 -11.47
N PHE A 102 -11.86 13.23 -10.73
CA PHE A 102 -11.09 14.44 -10.52
C PHE A 102 -10.59 15.07 -11.83
N VAL A 103 -9.97 14.27 -12.70
CA VAL A 103 -9.44 14.73 -14.00
C VAL A 103 -10.55 15.22 -14.93
N ASP A 104 -11.67 14.49 -15.04
CA ASP A 104 -12.78 14.87 -15.92
C ASP A 104 -13.47 16.15 -15.43
N ARG A 105 -13.57 16.36 -14.12
CA ARG A 105 -14.06 17.61 -13.54
C ARG A 105 -13.11 18.79 -13.78
N LEU A 106 -11.80 18.57 -13.65
CA LEU A 106 -10.82 19.60 -14.03
C LEU A 106 -10.92 19.95 -15.51
N ARG A 107 -11.03 18.94 -16.39
CA ARG A 107 -11.22 19.15 -17.84
C ARG A 107 -12.51 19.91 -18.15
N SER A 108 -13.61 19.59 -17.47
CA SER A 108 -14.89 20.30 -17.61
C SER A 108 -14.82 21.77 -17.12
N GLN A 109 -14.00 22.06 -16.11
CA GLN A 109 -13.89 23.40 -15.52
C GLN A 109 -12.83 24.30 -16.19
N TYR A 110 -11.71 23.71 -16.63
CA TYR A 110 -10.53 24.42 -17.11
C TYR A 110 -10.20 24.14 -18.59
N GLY A 111 -10.74 23.09 -19.20
CA GLY A 111 -10.47 22.71 -20.59
C GLY A 111 -9.31 21.73 -20.69
N GLN A 112 -8.23 22.12 -21.35
CA GLN A 112 -7.05 21.26 -21.52
C GLN A 112 -6.22 21.20 -20.22
N VAL A 113 -5.93 19.98 -19.77
CA VAL A 113 -5.15 19.69 -18.56
C VAL A 113 -4.11 18.65 -18.93
N ALA A 114 -2.84 18.96 -18.67
CA ALA A 114 -1.73 18.04 -18.86
C ALA A 114 -1.65 17.04 -17.69
N LEU A 115 -1.30 15.79 -17.98
CA LEU A 115 -1.23 14.71 -17.01
C LEU A 115 0.12 13.98 -17.08
N ILE A 116 0.84 13.93 -15.96
CA ILE A 116 2.09 13.16 -15.84
C ILE A 116 2.06 12.19 -14.66
N ASP A 117 2.67 11.01 -14.84
CA ASP A 117 2.83 10.02 -13.77
C ASP A 117 4.32 9.70 -13.53
N LEU A 118 4.75 9.72 -12.27
CA LEU A 118 6.13 9.42 -11.87
C LEU A 118 6.52 7.95 -12.12
N GLY A 119 5.59 7.07 -12.51
CA GLY A 119 5.86 5.63 -12.61
C GLY A 119 5.82 4.96 -11.23
N THR A 120 6.37 3.76 -11.13
CA THR A 120 6.13 2.87 -9.97
C THR A 120 4.63 2.54 -9.90
N LEU A 121 4.14 2.03 -11.02
CA LEU A 121 2.76 1.61 -11.23
C LEU A 121 2.43 0.33 -10.43
N ILE A 122 3.43 -0.52 -10.21
CA ILE A 122 3.37 -1.70 -9.35
C ILE A 122 4.37 -1.61 -8.19
N LYS A 123 4.14 -2.46 -7.18
CA LYS A 123 5.07 -2.75 -6.09
C LYS A 123 5.91 -3.97 -6.48
N ASP A 124 7.14 -4.08 -5.94
CA ASP A 124 8.00 -5.27 -6.00
C ASP A 124 7.20 -6.58 -5.99
N PRO A 125 7.19 -7.36 -7.09
CA PRO A 125 6.43 -8.59 -7.16
C PRO A 125 6.85 -9.65 -6.14
N ALA A 126 8.09 -9.60 -5.64
CA ALA A 126 8.58 -10.48 -4.58
C ALA A 126 8.11 -10.04 -3.17
N ALA A 127 7.62 -8.80 -3.02
CA ALA A 127 7.06 -8.28 -1.77
C ALA A 127 5.57 -7.89 -1.89
N ALA A 128 4.91 -8.18 -3.02
CA ALA A 128 3.49 -8.00 -3.25
C ALA A 128 2.71 -9.24 -2.77
N ARG A 129 1.58 -9.05 -2.08
CA ARG A 129 0.75 -10.17 -1.59
C ARG A 129 0.20 -11.05 -2.71
N GLY A 130 -0.02 -10.48 -3.89
CA GLY A 130 -0.50 -11.19 -5.08
C GLY A 130 0.59 -11.92 -5.87
N GLY A 131 1.87 -11.73 -5.51
CA GLY A 131 3.01 -12.32 -6.21
C GLY A 131 3.19 -11.83 -7.66
N PHE A 132 4.02 -12.56 -8.41
CA PHE A 132 4.47 -12.16 -9.75
C PHE A 132 3.34 -12.04 -10.78
N GLU A 133 2.48 -13.05 -10.92
CA GLU A 133 1.45 -13.05 -11.96
C GLU A 133 0.40 -11.96 -11.75
N GLN A 134 -0.04 -11.71 -10.51
CA GLN A 134 -0.95 -10.61 -10.24
C GLN A 134 -0.28 -9.24 -10.44
N ALA A 135 1.01 -9.09 -10.10
CA ALA A 135 1.76 -7.85 -10.38
C ALA A 135 1.87 -7.57 -11.89
N LYS A 136 2.17 -8.59 -12.71
CA LYS A 136 2.17 -8.47 -14.18
C LYS A 136 0.83 -7.99 -14.72
N ILE A 137 -0.28 -8.57 -14.27
CA ILE A 137 -1.63 -8.18 -14.74
C ILE A 137 -1.95 -6.75 -14.26
N LYS A 138 -1.59 -6.38 -13.03
CA LYS A 138 -1.78 -5.02 -12.50
C LYS A 138 -1.01 -3.96 -13.31
N TYR A 139 0.21 -4.26 -13.76
CA TYR A 139 1.02 -3.34 -14.56
C TYR A 139 0.33 -2.96 -15.88
N GLY A 140 -0.09 -3.96 -16.66
CA GLY A 140 -0.77 -3.73 -17.94
C GLY A 140 -2.11 -3.01 -17.79
N ILE A 141 -2.85 -3.34 -16.72
CA ILE A 141 -4.08 -2.63 -16.34
C ILE A 141 -3.81 -1.18 -15.96
N ALA A 142 -2.76 -0.90 -15.20
CA ALA A 142 -2.37 0.46 -14.86
C ALA A 142 -2.04 1.28 -16.12
N LEU A 143 -1.23 0.73 -17.03
CA LEU A 143 -0.91 1.36 -18.33
C LEU A 143 -2.15 1.63 -19.17
N LYS A 144 -3.08 0.68 -19.26
CA LYS A 144 -4.34 0.83 -19.99
C LYS A 144 -5.26 1.87 -19.34
N ALA A 145 -5.30 1.94 -18.01
CA ALA A 145 -6.06 2.95 -17.28
C ALA A 145 -5.47 4.36 -17.45
N LEU A 146 -4.14 4.53 -17.38
CA LEU A 146 -3.46 5.81 -17.66
C LEU A 146 -3.67 6.26 -19.13
N SER A 147 -3.66 5.31 -20.07
CA SER A 147 -4.03 5.57 -21.47
C SER A 147 -5.49 6.02 -21.62
N THR A 148 -6.41 5.37 -20.88
CA THR A 148 -7.85 5.74 -20.86
C THR A 148 -8.07 7.12 -20.26
N LEU A 149 -7.30 7.48 -19.22
CA LEU A 149 -7.22 8.81 -18.63
C LEU A 149 -6.60 9.86 -19.58
N LYS A 150 -5.95 9.42 -20.67
CA LYS A 150 -5.15 10.23 -21.60
C LYS A 150 -4.01 10.95 -20.88
N TYR A 151 -3.13 10.19 -20.25
CA TYR A 151 -1.86 10.70 -19.76
C TYR A 151 -0.97 11.14 -20.92
N ASP A 152 -0.14 12.17 -20.71
CA ASP A 152 0.76 12.69 -21.74
C ASP A 152 2.15 12.08 -21.61
N ALA A 153 2.66 11.95 -20.38
CA ALA A 153 4.00 11.48 -20.06
C ALA A 153 4.02 10.62 -18.78
N ILE A 154 4.82 9.55 -18.78
CA ILE A 154 5.05 8.65 -17.64
C ILE A 154 6.56 8.46 -17.48
N ALA A 155 7.12 8.53 -16.29
CA ALA A 155 8.54 8.24 -16.08
C ALA A 155 8.82 6.73 -16.04
N LEU A 156 9.98 6.31 -16.56
CA LEU A 156 10.45 4.92 -16.44
C LEU A 156 10.85 4.62 -15.00
N SER A 157 10.30 3.56 -14.40
CA SER A 157 10.64 3.10 -13.04
C SER A 157 11.35 1.75 -13.05
N ALA A 158 12.39 1.61 -12.21
CA ALA A 158 13.02 0.32 -11.96
C ALA A 158 12.10 -0.65 -11.21
N GLU A 159 11.13 -0.14 -10.45
CA GLU A 159 10.18 -0.96 -9.69
C GLU A 159 9.23 -1.71 -10.63
N ASP A 160 8.78 -1.02 -11.67
CA ASP A 160 7.92 -1.58 -12.72
C ASP A 160 8.64 -2.64 -13.58
N LEU A 161 9.96 -2.52 -13.75
CA LEU A 161 10.76 -3.50 -14.49
C LEU A 161 10.98 -4.82 -13.73
N LYS A 162 10.62 -4.91 -12.44
CA LYS A 162 10.83 -6.14 -11.63
C LYS A 162 9.93 -7.33 -12.01
N ILE A 163 8.93 -7.15 -12.88
CA ILE A 163 8.18 -8.26 -13.49
C ILE A 163 8.95 -8.98 -14.61
N GLY A 164 10.12 -8.44 -14.99
CA GLY A 164 10.92 -8.82 -16.15
C GLY A 164 11.02 -7.64 -17.12
N VAL A 165 12.21 -7.33 -17.62
CA VAL A 165 12.42 -6.16 -18.49
C VAL A 165 11.69 -6.34 -19.82
N MET A 166 11.82 -7.50 -20.47
CA MET A 166 11.08 -7.82 -21.70
C MET A 166 9.56 -7.80 -21.49
N GLU A 167 9.09 -8.34 -20.36
CA GLU A 167 7.66 -8.35 -20.01
C GLU A 167 7.12 -6.92 -19.85
N ALA A 168 7.81 -6.08 -19.06
CA ALA A 168 7.41 -4.69 -18.83
C ALA A 168 7.42 -3.87 -20.13
N LEU A 169 8.47 -3.98 -20.95
CA LEU A 169 8.54 -3.26 -22.23
C LEU A 169 7.50 -3.78 -23.24
N GLY A 170 7.25 -5.09 -23.29
CA GLY A 170 6.18 -5.67 -24.10
C GLY A 170 4.79 -5.18 -23.68
N GLN A 171 4.53 -5.07 -22.38
CA GLN A 171 3.29 -4.50 -21.87
C GLN A 171 3.14 -2.99 -22.14
N LEU A 172 4.24 -2.21 -22.15
CA LEU A 172 4.20 -0.82 -22.62
C LEU A 172 3.73 -0.75 -24.06
N MET A 173 4.28 -1.58 -24.96
CA MET A 173 3.91 -1.59 -26.38
C MET A 173 2.44 -1.94 -26.60
N ASN A 174 1.90 -2.89 -25.82
CA ASN A 174 0.54 -3.39 -25.99
C ASN A 174 -0.53 -2.52 -25.30
N ASN A 175 -0.22 -1.89 -24.17
CA ASN A 175 -1.22 -1.22 -23.32
C ASN A 175 -1.12 0.31 -23.29
N LEU A 176 -0.01 0.90 -23.75
CA LEU A 176 0.19 2.36 -23.75
C LEU A 176 -0.30 2.99 -25.06
N ALA A 177 -1.48 3.59 -25.06
CA ALA A 177 -2.07 4.25 -26.22
C ALA A 177 -1.77 5.76 -26.25
N ASP A 178 -1.88 6.35 -27.44
CA ASP A 178 -1.61 7.77 -27.65
C ASP A 178 -2.66 8.65 -26.91
N PRO A 179 -2.25 9.78 -26.30
CA PRO A 179 -0.97 10.48 -26.48
C PRO A 179 0.17 10.00 -25.57
N ALA A 180 -0.06 9.02 -24.69
CA ALA A 180 0.85 8.68 -23.59
C ALA A 180 2.19 8.12 -24.09
N ARG A 181 3.28 8.59 -23.49
CA ARG A 181 4.65 8.10 -23.72
C ARG A 181 5.39 7.89 -22.42
N ILE A 182 6.35 6.98 -22.44
CA ILE A 182 7.38 6.92 -21.40
C ILE A 182 8.44 7.98 -21.77
N VAL A 183 8.76 8.85 -20.82
CA VAL A 183 9.83 9.84 -20.96
C VAL A 183 10.97 9.48 -20.03
N VAL A 184 12.20 9.39 -20.55
CA VAL A 184 13.43 9.18 -19.76
C VAL A 184 14.68 9.66 -20.53
N ALA A 185 15.35 10.69 -20.04
CA ALA A 185 16.50 11.31 -20.71
C ALA A 185 17.79 10.50 -20.62
N ASN A 186 18.00 9.78 -19.51
CA ASN A 186 19.26 9.10 -19.22
C ASN A 186 19.25 7.59 -19.49
N VAL A 187 18.22 7.08 -20.18
CA VAL A 187 18.15 5.69 -20.66
C VAL A 187 17.84 5.69 -22.15
N GLN A 188 18.75 5.13 -22.95
CA GLN A 188 18.49 4.80 -24.33
C GLN A 188 17.77 3.44 -24.39
N PRO A 189 16.52 3.37 -24.88
CA PRO A 189 15.87 2.09 -25.12
C PRO A 189 16.60 1.30 -26.23
N GLY A 190 16.48 -0.03 -26.18
CA GLY A 190 16.81 -0.91 -27.29
C GLY A 190 15.92 -0.67 -28.51
N ALA A 191 16.32 -1.23 -29.66
CA ALA A 191 15.65 -1.01 -30.93
C ALA A 191 14.19 -1.50 -30.93
N GLY A 192 13.28 -0.66 -31.43
CA GLY A 192 11.85 -0.95 -31.57
C GLY A 192 10.95 -0.26 -30.55
N PHE A 193 11.50 0.24 -29.43
CA PHE A 193 10.73 0.91 -28.37
C PHE A 193 10.68 2.44 -28.49
N GLU A 194 11.40 3.04 -29.45
CA GLU A 194 11.49 4.50 -29.66
C GLU A 194 10.13 5.14 -30.01
N SER A 195 9.16 4.34 -30.45
CA SER A 195 7.78 4.80 -30.70
C SER A 195 6.98 5.06 -29.42
N LYS A 196 7.42 4.54 -28.27
CA LYS A 196 6.78 4.68 -26.95
C LYS A 196 7.68 5.28 -25.87
N ILE A 197 9.00 5.22 -26.04
CA ILE A 197 10.01 5.72 -25.10
C ILE A 197 10.80 6.85 -25.79
N GLU A 198 10.74 8.06 -25.22
CA GLU A 198 11.43 9.25 -25.74
C GLU A 198 12.20 9.99 -24.63
N ALA A 199 13.22 10.79 -24.99
CA ALA A 199 14.05 11.48 -23.99
C ALA A 199 13.30 12.64 -23.30
N SER A 200 12.42 13.32 -24.05
CA SER A 200 11.56 14.39 -23.55
C SER A 200 10.34 14.59 -24.45
N ARG A 201 9.35 15.33 -23.97
CA ARG A 201 8.09 15.62 -24.66
C ARG A 201 7.64 17.05 -24.41
N ILE A 202 7.15 17.73 -25.43
CA ILE A 202 6.44 19.02 -25.26
C ILE A 202 4.93 18.72 -25.19
N ILE A 203 4.29 19.07 -24.08
CA ILE A 203 2.86 18.77 -23.83
C ILE A 203 2.06 20.06 -23.59
N PRO A 204 0.86 20.21 -24.18
CA PRO A 204 0.02 21.38 -23.99
C PRO A 204 -0.80 21.32 -22.68
N ALA A 205 -0.78 22.41 -21.92
CA ALA A 205 -1.55 22.61 -20.69
C ALA A 205 -2.32 23.94 -20.79
N GLY A 206 -3.56 23.93 -21.28
CA GLY A 206 -4.29 25.18 -21.53
C GLY A 206 -3.63 26.02 -22.63
N SER A 207 -3.24 27.26 -22.32
CA SER A 207 -2.50 28.13 -23.24
C SER A 207 -0.98 27.99 -23.15
N VAL A 208 -0.43 27.30 -22.14
CA VAL A 208 1.02 27.09 -21.98
C VAL A 208 1.47 25.72 -22.47
N LYS A 209 2.74 25.61 -22.82
CA LYS A 209 3.43 24.37 -23.20
C LYS A 209 4.44 23.98 -22.12
N LEU A 210 4.43 22.72 -21.74
CA LEU A 210 5.34 22.16 -20.74
C LEU A 210 6.36 21.27 -21.44
N GLY A 211 7.65 21.51 -21.23
CA GLY A 211 8.73 20.61 -21.61
C GLY A 211 8.94 19.59 -20.51
N VAL A 212 8.59 18.33 -20.74
CA VAL A 212 8.61 17.26 -19.73
C VAL A 212 9.69 16.24 -20.06
N THR A 213 10.49 15.89 -19.05
CA THR A 213 11.43 14.78 -19.11
C THR A 213 11.46 14.02 -17.78
N SER A 214 12.12 12.87 -17.74
CA SER A 214 12.46 12.20 -16.49
C SER A 214 13.91 11.72 -16.47
N VAL A 215 14.42 11.44 -15.28
CA VAL A 215 15.64 10.66 -15.10
C VAL A 215 15.41 9.57 -14.05
N ILE A 216 16.10 8.45 -14.24
CA ILE A 216 16.13 7.33 -13.31
C ILE A 216 17.52 7.18 -12.71
N ASP A 217 17.60 6.88 -11.42
CA ASP A 217 18.86 6.57 -10.73
C ASP A 217 19.48 5.28 -11.33
N PRO A 218 20.69 5.36 -11.95
CA PRO A 218 21.35 4.19 -12.50
C PRO A 218 21.58 3.07 -11.48
N GLU A 219 21.70 3.37 -10.18
CA GLU A 219 21.85 2.34 -9.15
C GLU A 219 20.63 1.43 -9.06
N LEU A 220 19.41 1.95 -9.29
CA LEU A 220 18.19 1.15 -9.24
C LEU A 220 18.16 0.15 -10.41
N LEU A 221 18.59 0.59 -11.61
CA LEU A 221 18.71 -0.28 -12.78
C LEU A 221 19.87 -1.27 -12.65
N GLN A 222 20.95 -0.93 -11.97
CA GLN A 222 22.03 -1.88 -11.66
C GLN A 222 21.53 -3.02 -10.75
N LYS A 223 20.67 -2.71 -9.77
CA LYS A 223 20.09 -3.68 -8.82
C LYS A 223 19.04 -4.63 -9.45
N LEU A 224 18.53 -4.35 -10.65
CA LEU A 224 17.68 -5.30 -11.40
C LEU A 224 18.50 -6.51 -11.88
N ASN A 225 18.16 -7.70 -11.39
CA ASN A 225 18.75 -8.96 -11.84
C ASN A 225 17.89 -9.58 -12.96
N ASP A 226 18.12 -9.15 -14.20
CA ASP A 226 17.38 -9.54 -15.39
C ASP A 226 18.37 -9.68 -16.57
N PRO A 227 18.32 -10.79 -17.36
CA PRO A 227 19.26 -11.04 -18.45
C PRO A 227 19.04 -10.13 -19.67
N ASP A 228 17.80 -9.73 -19.94
CA ASP A 228 17.43 -8.98 -21.15
C ASP A 228 17.76 -7.48 -21.00
N LYS A 229 17.99 -7.03 -19.76
CA LYS A 229 18.34 -5.64 -19.39
C LYS A 229 19.43 -5.01 -20.25
N GLY A 230 20.48 -5.76 -20.59
CA GLY A 230 21.63 -5.24 -21.35
C GLY A 230 21.32 -4.94 -22.81
N GLU A 231 20.38 -5.67 -23.41
CA GLU A 231 19.93 -5.48 -24.80
C GLU A 231 18.80 -4.44 -24.87
N LEU A 232 17.86 -4.52 -23.93
CA LEU A 232 16.64 -3.72 -23.93
C LEU A 232 16.82 -2.31 -23.35
N LEU A 233 17.82 -2.09 -22.48
CA LEU A 233 18.22 -0.77 -21.97
C LEU A 233 19.63 -0.42 -22.46
N ALA A 234 19.78 -0.30 -23.79
CA ALA A 234 21.04 -0.25 -24.53
C ALA A 234 22.10 0.76 -24.01
N SER A 235 21.69 1.84 -23.33
CA SER A 235 22.62 2.70 -22.59
C SER A 235 21.95 3.34 -21.39
N ILE A 236 22.63 3.34 -20.23
CA ILE A 236 22.21 4.03 -19.02
C ILE A 236 23.29 5.06 -18.66
N LYS A 237 22.95 6.34 -18.74
CA LYS A 237 23.83 7.48 -18.44
C LYS A 237 23.58 8.00 -17.03
N ARG A 238 24.51 8.80 -16.49
CA ARG A 238 24.18 9.59 -15.29
C ARG A 238 23.13 10.64 -15.65
N PRO A 239 22.22 11.01 -14.73
CA PRO A 239 21.31 12.13 -14.92
C PRO A 239 22.05 13.42 -15.29
N ASP A 240 23.19 13.67 -14.63
CA ASP A 240 23.99 14.90 -14.81
C ASP A 240 24.48 15.07 -16.28
N ASP A 241 24.79 13.97 -16.96
CA ASP A 241 25.29 13.93 -18.34
C ASP A 241 24.18 14.11 -19.40
N SER A 242 22.90 14.03 -18.98
CA SER A 242 21.74 13.96 -19.88
C SER A 242 20.81 15.17 -19.77
N LEU A 243 20.70 15.77 -18.58
CA LEU A 243 19.76 16.86 -18.31
C LEU A 243 20.07 18.16 -19.06
N GLY A 244 21.35 18.55 -19.15
CA GLY A 244 21.76 19.78 -19.83
C GLY A 244 21.35 19.83 -21.31
N PRO A 245 21.71 18.82 -22.13
CA PRO A 245 21.30 18.73 -23.52
C PRO A 245 19.78 18.69 -23.72
N VAL A 246 19.06 17.93 -22.89
CA VAL A 246 17.59 17.81 -22.98
C VAL A 246 16.89 19.11 -22.61
N LEU A 247 17.36 19.80 -21.58
CA LEU A 247 16.84 21.11 -21.18
C LEU A 247 16.99 22.13 -22.32
N ALA A 248 18.17 22.23 -22.92
CA ALA A 248 18.44 23.12 -24.06
C ALA A 248 17.58 22.81 -25.31
N GLU A 249 17.10 21.57 -25.46
CA GLU A 249 16.19 21.20 -26.53
C GLU A 249 14.72 21.58 -26.24
N MET A 250 14.30 21.55 -24.97
CA MET A 250 12.94 21.83 -24.53
C MET A 250 12.65 23.32 -24.32
N GLU A 251 13.57 24.07 -23.73
CA GLU A 251 13.44 25.51 -23.42
C GLU A 251 12.91 26.34 -24.61
N PRO A 252 13.47 26.28 -25.84
CA PRO A 252 12.97 27.07 -26.97
C PRO A 252 11.60 26.63 -27.51
N LYS A 253 11.01 25.54 -26.98
CA LYS A 253 9.75 24.93 -27.45
C LYS A 253 8.64 24.97 -26.39
N SER A 254 8.94 25.38 -25.15
CA SER A 254 8.03 25.31 -24.00
C SER A 254 8.15 26.53 -23.10
N ASP A 255 7.07 26.85 -22.39
CA ASP A 255 6.99 28.01 -21.48
C ASP A 255 7.48 27.67 -20.06
N TYR A 256 7.40 26.39 -19.68
CA TYR A 256 7.87 25.86 -18.39
C TYR A 256 8.49 24.46 -18.56
N GLN A 257 9.45 24.11 -17.72
CA GLN A 257 10.17 22.83 -17.78
C GLN A 257 9.92 21.97 -16.53
N VAL A 258 9.64 20.68 -16.75
CA VAL A 258 9.24 19.71 -15.73
C VAL A 258 10.17 18.49 -15.75
N LEU A 259 10.73 18.17 -14.59
CA LEU A 259 11.61 17.00 -14.39
C LEU A 259 10.99 16.00 -13.42
N MET A 260 10.74 14.78 -13.86
CA MET A 260 10.41 13.65 -12.98
C MET A 260 11.68 12.90 -12.57
N VAL A 261 11.83 12.55 -11.29
CA VAL A 261 13.04 11.86 -10.80
C VAL A 261 12.68 10.53 -10.14
N GLN A 262 12.99 9.44 -10.83
CA GLN A 262 12.85 8.06 -10.37
C GLN A 262 14.12 7.63 -9.62
N GLY A 263 14.18 8.00 -8.34
CA GLY A 263 15.30 7.73 -7.44
C GLY A 263 15.03 8.27 -6.04
N PRO A 264 15.98 8.19 -5.10
CA PRO A 264 15.81 8.70 -3.73
C PRO A 264 15.43 10.19 -3.71
N PRO A 265 14.62 10.67 -2.75
CA PRO A 265 14.21 12.08 -2.68
C PRO A 265 15.38 13.08 -2.65
N GLU A 266 16.51 12.67 -2.09
CA GLU A 266 17.76 13.43 -2.01
C GLU A 266 18.36 13.67 -3.41
N LEU A 267 18.23 12.69 -4.32
CA LEU A 267 18.66 12.83 -5.72
C LEU A 267 17.82 13.90 -6.42
N ALA A 268 16.50 13.88 -6.23
CA ALA A 268 15.59 14.86 -6.83
C ALA A 268 15.89 16.28 -6.32
N LYS A 269 16.09 16.45 -5.00
CA LYS A 269 16.47 17.73 -4.39
C LYS A 269 17.82 18.24 -4.89
N ARG A 270 18.81 17.36 -5.04
CA ARG A 270 20.13 17.69 -5.61
C ARG A 270 20.00 18.18 -7.04
N LEU A 271 19.31 17.42 -7.90
CA LEU A 271 19.12 17.79 -9.30
C LEU A 271 18.34 19.10 -9.46
N ALA A 272 17.28 19.29 -8.67
CA ALA A 272 16.53 20.55 -8.63
C ALA A 272 17.41 21.75 -8.27
N THR A 273 18.37 21.59 -7.34
CA THR A 273 19.32 22.66 -6.98
C THR A 273 20.36 22.91 -8.07
N SER A 274 20.83 21.85 -8.75
CA SER A 274 21.90 21.96 -9.76
C SER A 274 21.40 22.42 -11.15
N TYR A 275 20.13 22.20 -11.48
CA TYR A 275 19.54 22.52 -12.79
C TYR A 275 18.37 23.51 -12.63
N PRO A 276 18.64 24.81 -12.39
CA PRO A 276 17.63 25.82 -12.08
C PRO A 276 16.74 26.24 -13.25
N GLY A 277 16.94 25.66 -14.45
CA GLY A 277 16.04 25.80 -15.60
C GLY A 277 14.85 24.83 -15.56
N PHE A 278 14.74 23.94 -14.55
CA PHE A 278 13.49 23.23 -14.28
C PHE A 278 12.63 24.02 -13.28
N ASP A 279 11.41 24.37 -13.70
CA ASP A 279 10.42 25.06 -12.88
C ASP A 279 9.75 24.11 -11.89
N VAL A 280 9.45 22.88 -12.30
CA VAL A 280 8.79 21.86 -11.47
C VAL A 280 9.62 20.59 -11.47
N VAL A 281 9.98 20.10 -10.27
CA VAL A 281 10.67 18.82 -10.09
C VAL A 281 9.81 17.88 -9.25
N VAL A 282 9.49 16.71 -9.79
CA VAL A 282 8.69 15.67 -9.13
C VAL A 282 9.63 14.64 -8.51
N SER A 283 9.51 14.47 -7.20
CA SER A 283 10.30 13.56 -6.39
C SER A 283 9.47 12.34 -5.96
N THR A 284 10.12 11.20 -5.76
CA THR A 284 9.53 10.04 -5.07
C THR A 284 9.23 10.38 -3.62
N SER A 285 8.34 9.61 -2.98
CA SER A 285 7.77 9.92 -1.68
C SER A 285 8.23 8.89 -0.64
N GLN A 286 8.85 9.36 0.45
CA GLN A 286 9.28 8.46 1.53
C GLN A 286 8.09 7.76 2.22
N PHE A 287 6.95 8.44 2.31
CA PHE A 287 5.74 7.98 2.99
C PHE A 287 4.55 7.90 2.04
N ALA A 288 3.56 7.06 2.38
CA ALA A 288 2.36 6.90 1.55
C ALA A 288 1.49 8.17 1.53
N ASP A 289 1.35 8.83 2.68
CA ASP A 289 0.83 10.19 2.78
C ASP A 289 2.01 11.16 3.01
N PRO A 290 2.22 12.18 2.16
CA PRO A 290 3.30 13.14 2.34
C PRO A 290 3.17 13.89 3.66
N VAL A 291 4.28 13.94 4.41
CA VAL A 291 4.39 14.74 5.64
C VAL A 291 4.36 16.23 5.30
N ASP A 292 5.17 16.62 4.32
CA ASP A 292 5.16 17.95 3.73
C ASP A 292 4.13 18.00 2.59
N ARG A 293 3.07 18.79 2.78
CA ARG A 293 1.98 18.97 1.80
C ARG A 293 2.19 20.16 0.87
N ASP A 294 3.05 21.09 1.28
CA ASP A 294 3.45 22.28 0.53
C ASP A 294 4.77 21.99 -0.22
N PRO A 295 5.01 22.62 -1.38
CA PRO A 295 6.20 22.35 -2.18
C PRO A 295 7.45 22.98 -1.57
N LEU A 296 8.60 22.34 -1.71
CA LEU A 296 9.88 22.95 -1.36
C LEU A 296 10.36 23.86 -2.50
N MET A 297 10.35 25.17 -2.25
CA MET A 297 10.85 26.16 -3.20
C MET A 297 12.39 26.29 -3.11
N LEU A 298 13.05 26.12 -4.25
CA LEU A 298 14.51 26.17 -4.42
C LEU A 298 14.90 27.30 -5.40
N ASN A 299 16.21 27.55 -5.53
CA ASN A 299 16.78 28.49 -6.51
C ASN A 299 16.18 29.91 -6.44
N GLY A 300 15.94 30.40 -5.22
CA GLY A 300 15.32 31.72 -4.99
C GLY A 300 13.82 31.78 -5.33
N GLY A 301 13.13 30.64 -5.32
CA GLY A 301 11.69 30.55 -5.66
C GLY A 301 11.40 30.17 -7.10
N LYS A 302 12.43 29.89 -7.92
CA LYS A 302 12.27 29.50 -9.34
C LYS A 302 11.85 28.04 -9.51
N THR A 303 12.40 27.14 -8.69
CA THR A 303 12.20 25.70 -8.83
C THR A 303 11.32 25.17 -7.71
N MET A 304 10.22 24.53 -8.07
CA MET A 304 9.24 23.91 -7.18
C MET A 304 9.49 22.41 -7.09
N LEU A 305 10.01 21.92 -5.96
CA LEU A 305 10.14 20.48 -5.70
C LEU A 305 8.86 19.96 -5.04
N VAL A 306 8.21 18.97 -5.66
CA VAL A 306 6.93 18.39 -5.22
C VAL A 306 7.02 16.90 -4.94
N GLN A 307 6.18 16.42 -4.02
CA GLN A 307 5.88 15.01 -3.76
C GLN A 307 4.36 14.83 -3.76
N VAL A 308 3.90 13.66 -4.20
CA VAL A 308 2.46 13.35 -4.32
C VAL A 308 1.99 12.20 -3.43
N GLY A 309 2.91 11.53 -2.74
CA GLY A 309 2.63 10.36 -1.93
C GLY A 309 2.63 9.07 -2.74
N ARG A 310 2.25 7.98 -2.10
CA ARG A 310 2.23 6.63 -2.71
C ARG A 310 0.82 6.03 -2.70
N ARG A 311 0.69 4.84 -3.27
CA ARG A 311 -0.55 4.05 -3.39
C ARG A 311 -1.67 4.79 -4.13
N GLY A 312 -1.32 5.83 -4.89
CA GLY A 312 -2.27 6.70 -5.58
C GLY A 312 -3.30 7.38 -4.68
N LYS A 313 -3.02 7.57 -3.38
CA LYS A 313 -3.94 8.20 -2.40
C LYS A 313 -4.26 9.65 -2.73
N SER A 314 -3.29 10.36 -3.32
CA SER A 314 -3.36 11.78 -3.65
C SER A 314 -2.81 12.05 -5.06
N VAL A 315 -3.07 13.25 -5.57
CA VAL A 315 -2.48 13.80 -6.80
C VAL A 315 -2.11 15.27 -6.58
N GLY A 316 -0.99 15.70 -7.15
CA GLY A 316 -0.59 17.10 -7.16
C GLY A 316 -1.25 17.85 -8.32
N ALA A 317 -1.76 19.05 -8.08
CA ALA A 317 -2.16 19.99 -9.13
C ALA A 317 -1.19 21.18 -9.13
N VAL A 318 -0.60 21.50 -10.27
CA VAL A 318 0.20 22.71 -10.50
C VAL A 318 -0.53 23.62 -11.47
N GLY A 319 -0.91 24.82 -11.01
CA GLY A 319 -1.46 25.88 -11.84
C GLY A 319 -0.37 26.87 -12.24
N PHE A 320 -0.35 27.25 -13.52
CA PHE A 320 0.54 28.26 -14.10
C PHE A 320 -0.23 29.57 -14.33
N PHE A 321 0.39 30.71 -14.03
CA PHE A 321 -0.24 32.03 -14.05
C PHE A 321 0.71 33.09 -14.62
N SER A 322 0.19 33.89 -15.55
CA SER A 322 0.80 35.12 -16.08
C SER A 322 0.82 36.27 -15.06
N ASP A 323 -0.25 36.39 -14.28
CA ASP A 323 -0.53 37.55 -13.42
C ASP A 323 -0.21 37.31 -11.93
N GLY A 324 0.71 38.12 -11.39
CA GLY A 324 1.03 38.21 -9.97
C GLY A 324 2.40 37.65 -9.56
N ASP A 325 2.79 37.87 -8.31
CA ASP A 325 4.13 37.52 -7.78
C ASP A 325 4.41 36.00 -7.76
N GLN A 326 3.37 35.16 -7.80
CA GLN A 326 3.46 33.70 -7.80
C GLN A 326 3.00 33.13 -9.14
N LYS A 327 3.95 32.91 -10.06
CA LYS A 327 3.74 32.31 -11.39
C LYS A 327 3.28 30.85 -11.37
N MET A 328 3.51 30.15 -10.27
CA MET A 328 3.12 28.75 -10.07
C MET A 328 2.48 28.56 -8.70
N ARG A 329 1.45 27.71 -8.62
CA ARG A 329 0.83 27.30 -7.35
C ARG A 329 0.63 25.79 -7.34
N PHE A 330 0.91 25.16 -6.20
CA PHE A 330 0.70 23.73 -5.97
C PHE A 330 -0.48 23.47 -5.05
N TYR A 331 -1.20 22.38 -5.27
CA TYR A 331 -2.17 21.85 -4.31
C TYR A 331 -2.18 20.31 -4.32
N LEU A 332 -1.96 19.70 -3.15
CA LEU A 332 -2.03 18.24 -3.00
C LEU A 332 -3.48 17.81 -2.69
N VAL A 333 -4.15 17.26 -3.70
CA VAL A 333 -5.54 16.77 -3.64
C VAL A 333 -5.56 15.33 -3.14
N SER A 334 -6.29 15.05 -2.05
CA SER A 334 -6.53 13.67 -1.60
C SER A 334 -7.76 13.09 -2.33
N LEU A 335 -7.61 11.93 -2.96
CA LEU A 335 -8.66 11.26 -3.73
C LEU A 335 -9.65 10.53 -2.81
N ASN A 336 -10.42 11.30 -2.04
CA ASN A 336 -11.44 10.81 -1.12
C ASN A 336 -12.81 10.59 -1.79
N SER A 337 -13.83 10.22 -1.00
CA SER A 337 -15.19 9.91 -1.48
C SER A 337 -15.95 11.05 -2.16
N ARG A 338 -15.42 12.28 -2.14
CA ARG A 338 -15.89 13.38 -3.00
C ARG A 338 -15.76 13.06 -4.50
N PHE A 339 -14.84 12.16 -4.85
CA PHE A 339 -14.52 11.73 -6.21
C PHE A 339 -15.08 10.34 -6.56
N ASP A 340 -16.05 9.82 -5.80
CA ASP A 340 -16.81 8.61 -6.16
C ASP A 340 -17.82 8.91 -7.30
N GLY A 341 -17.29 9.35 -8.45
CA GLY A 341 -18.04 9.52 -9.69
C GLY A 341 -18.33 8.18 -10.38
N PRO A 342 -19.10 8.18 -11.48
CA PRO A 342 -19.47 6.94 -12.18
C PRO A 342 -18.26 6.24 -12.80
N GLY A 343 -17.24 7.00 -13.21
CA GLY A 343 -15.91 6.53 -13.62
C GLY A 343 -15.90 5.42 -14.67
N THR A 344 -16.92 5.34 -15.52
CA THR A 344 -17.34 4.11 -16.21
C THR A 344 -16.26 3.45 -17.07
N ALA A 345 -15.41 4.23 -17.74
CA ALA A 345 -14.36 3.71 -18.61
C ALA A 345 -13.24 3.01 -17.81
N VAL A 346 -12.68 3.67 -16.79
CA VAL A 346 -11.67 3.08 -15.91
C VAL A 346 -12.27 2.00 -15.01
N LYS A 347 -13.53 2.18 -14.59
CA LYS A 347 -14.30 1.17 -13.86
C LYS A 347 -14.41 -0.13 -14.67
N LYS A 348 -14.71 -0.07 -15.97
CA LYS A 348 -14.71 -1.25 -16.84
C LYS A 348 -13.34 -1.94 -16.89
N VAL A 349 -12.25 -1.18 -17.04
CA VAL A 349 -10.89 -1.73 -17.06
C VAL A 349 -10.55 -2.46 -15.75
N ILE A 350 -10.97 -1.93 -14.60
CA ILE A 350 -10.65 -2.53 -13.28
C ILE A 350 -11.64 -3.62 -12.87
N GLU A 351 -12.94 -3.38 -13.00
CA GLU A 351 -13.95 -4.32 -12.46
C GLU A 351 -14.19 -5.50 -13.39
N ASP A 352 -14.21 -5.27 -14.70
CA ASP A 352 -14.47 -6.31 -15.70
C ASP A 352 -13.16 -6.96 -16.15
N GLU A 353 -12.21 -6.18 -16.71
CA GLU A 353 -11.04 -6.75 -17.38
C GLU A 353 -10.01 -7.30 -16.40
N TYR A 354 -9.52 -6.49 -15.45
CA TYR A 354 -8.51 -6.91 -14.47
C TYR A 354 -8.95 -8.16 -13.72
N ARG A 355 -10.13 -8.13 -13.08
CA ARG A 355 -10.60 -9.26 -12.25
C ARG A 355 -10.98 -10.49 -13.09
N SER A 356 -11.35 -10.33 -14.37
CA SER A 356 -11.50 -11.47 -15.29
C SER A 356 -10.15 -12.06 -15.70
N MET A 357 -9.10 -11.24 -15.85
CA MET A 357 -7.74 -11.74 -16.11
C MET A 357 -7.17 -12.50 -14.92
N LEU A 358 -7.40 -12.06 -13.68
CA LEU A 358 -7.03 -12.84 -12.48
C LEU A 358 -7.63 -14.25 -12.51
N LYS A 359 -8.94 -14.33 -12.79
CA LYS A 359 -9.67 -15.59 -12.92
C LYS A 359 -9.15 -16.44 -14.08
N ALA A 360 -8.88 -15.85 -15.24
CA ALA A 360 -8.40 -16.56 -16.42
C ALA A 360 -6.96 -17.10 -16.26
N ALA A 361 -6.10 -16.34 -15.57
CA ALA A 361 -4.74 -16.74 -15.24
C ALA A 361 -4.68 -17.72 -14.05
N GLY A 362 -5.76 -17.89 -13.29
CA GLY A 362 -5.80 -18.73 -12.10
C GLY A 362 -4.82 -18.25 -11.02
N THR A 363 -4.72 -16.93 -10.80
CA THR A 363 -3.70 -16.31 -9.93
C THR A 363 -3.67 -16.87 -8.50
N VAL A 364 -4.78 -17.42 -8.01
CA VAL A 364 -4.88 -18.09 -6.70
C VAL A 364 -4.39 -19.55 -6.78
N GLU A 365 -4.85 -20.31 -7.77
CA GLU A 365 -4.49 -21.72 -7.95
C GLU A 365 -3.02 -21.91 -8.32
N ALA A 366 -2.47 -21.00 -9.14
CA ALA A 366 -1.09 -20.99 -9.63
C ALA A 366 -0.10 -20.26 -8.70
N PHE A 367 -0.58 -19.64 -7.61
CA PHE A 367 0.26 -18.91 -6.66
C PHE A 367 1.44 -19.77 -6.15
N PRO A 368 2.69 -19.27 -6.17
CA PRO A 368 3.86 -20.00 -5.67
C PRO A 368 3.73 -20.34 -4.19
N ARG A 369 3.89 -21.62 -3.84
CA ARG A 369 3.72 -22.12 -2.46
C ARG A 369 4.96 -22.83 -1.95
N HIS A 370 5.10 -22.87 -0.63
CA HIS A 370 6.22 -23.48 0.07
C HIS A 370 5.74 -24.33 1.26
N ASP A 371 6.62 -25.12 1.87
CA ASP A 371 6.26 -25.89 3.06
C ASP A 371 6.31 -25.02 4.32
N TYR A 372 5.44 -25.30 5.29
CA TYR A 372 5.44 -24.61 6.57
C TYR A 372 6.62 -25.07 7.44
N THR A 373 7.56 -24.16 7.72
CA THR A 373 8.78 -24.44 8.50
C THR A 373 8.70 -24.03 9.97
N GLY A 374 7.68 -23.28 10.38
CA GLY A 374 7.54 -22.72 11.73
C GLY A 374 7.07 -23.70 12.83
N GLY A 375 7.01 -25.01 12.55
CA GLY A 375 6.43 -25.98 13.48
C GLY A 375 6.86 -27.43 13.22
N SER A 376 6.05 -28.40 13.62
CA SER A 376 6.40 -29.82 13.51
C SER A 376 6.65 -30.21 12.04
N ALA A 377 7.77 -30.86 11.75
CA ALA A 377 8.20 -31.17 10.39
C ALA A 377 7.15 -31.95 9.57
N GLY A 378 6.83 -31.44 8.37
CA GLY A 378 5.81 -32.01 7.48
C GLY A 378 4.40 -31.99 8.08
N ALA A 379 4.10 -31.07 9.00
CA ALA A 379 2.73 -30.79 9.41
C ALA A 379 1.95 -30.12 8.27
N THR A 380 0.64 -30.37 8.24
CA THR A 380 -0.28 -29.93 7.19
C THR A 380 -1.55 -29.34 7.79
N PHE A 381 -2.20 -28.43 7.04
CA PHE A 381 -3.42 -27.76 7.48
C PHE A 381 -4.62 -28.73 7.46
N VAL A 382 -5.42 -28.73 8.52
CA VAL A 382 -6.55 -29.67 8.73
C VAL A 382 -7.90 -29.00 8.92
N GLY A 383 -7.93 -27.68 9.08
CA GLY A 383 -9.11 -26.84 9.20
C GLY A 383 -9.83 -26.87 10.56
N ALA A 384 -10.57 -25.80 10.85
CA ALA A 384 -11.21 -25.52 12.14
C ALA A 384 -12.22 -26.58 12.59
N GLU A 385 -12.96 -27.21 11.66
CA GLU A 385 -13.87 -28.32 11.96
C GLU A 385 -13.15 -29.56 12.52
N THR A 386 -11.86 -29.70 12.24
CA THR A 386 -11.03 -30.75 12.86
C THR A 386 -10.69 -30.36 14.30
N CYS A 387 -10.30 -29.10 14.54
CA CYS A 387 -10.00 -28.58 15.88
C CYS A 387 -11.22 -28.66 16.83
N LYS A 388 -12.42 -28.38 16.31
CA LYS A 388 -13.71 -28.38 17.03
C LYS A 388 -14.02 -29.67 17.81
N GLN A 389 -13.48 -30.82 17.38
CA GLN A 389 -13.73 -32.12 18.02
C GLN A 389 -13.16 -32.18 19.43
N CYS A 390 -12.02 -31.54 19.66
CA CYS A 390 -11.37 -31.42 20.98
C CYS A 390 -11.54 -30.03 21.61
N HIS A 391 -11.80 -29.00 20.80
CA HIS A 391 -11.89 -27.60 21.22
C HIS A 391 -13.24 -26.92 20.86
N PRO A 392 -14.39 -27.47 21.30
CA PRO A 392 -15.70 -26.98 20.88
C PRO A 392 -16.00 -25.54 21.34
N ASN A 393 -15.56 -25.12 22.53
CA ASN A 393 -15.83 -23.80 23.07
C ASN A 393 -14.91 -22.74 22.46
N THR A 394 -13.63 -23.08 22.23
CA THR A 394 -12.73 -22.24 21.43
C THR A 394 -13.23 -22.07 20.00
N TYR A 395 -13.67 -23.17 19.35
CA TYR A 395 -14.28 -23.11 18.02
C TYR A 395 -15.52 -22.21 18.02
N ALA A 396 -16.43 -22.38 18.98
CA ALA A 396 -17.63 -21.55 19.09
C ALA A 396 -17.31 -20.06 19.25
N ARG A 397 -16.28 -19.71 20.03
CA ARG A 397 -15.79 -18.33 20.11
C ARG A 397 -15.20 -17.84 18.79
N TRP A 398 -14.35 -18.63 18.13
CA TRP A 398 -13.76 -18.24 16.84
C TRP A 398 -14.85 -18.00 15.77
N ALA A 399 -15.88 -18.84 15.73
CA ALA A 399 -16.97 -18.78 14.76
C ALA A 399 -17.80 -17.46 14.82
N THR A 400 -17.80 -16.74 15.96
CA THR A 400 -18.45 -15.42 16.05
C THR A 400 -17.59 -14.27 15.55
N THR A 401 -16.31 -14.51 15.23
CA THR A 401 -15.38 -13.47 14.79
C THR A 401 -15.44 -13.20 13.29
N LYS A 402 -15.00 -12.00 12.88
CA LYS A 402 -14.81 -11.66 11.46
C LYS A 402 -13.84 -12.59 10.73
N HIS A 403 -12.91 -13.22 11.44
CA HIS A 403 -11.95 -14.17 10.84
C HIS A 403 -12.64 -15.42 10.28
N ALA A 404 -13.61 -15.98 11.01
CA ALA A 404 -14.43 -17.09 10.51
C ALA A 404 -15.28 -16.71 9.29
N GLN A 405 -15.71 -15.45 9.23
CA GLN A 405 -16.55 -14.91 8.15
C GLN A 405 -15.74 -14.36 6.96
N ALA A 406 -14.40 -14.40 7.00
CA ALA A 406 -13.56 -13.66 6.05
C ALA A 406 -13.82 -14.06 4.59
N PHE A 407 -13.80 -15.34 4.23
CA PHE A 407 -14.07 -15.75 2.85
C PHE A 407 -15.48 -15.35 2.38
N ALA A 408 -16.47 -15.49 3.27
CA ALA A 408 -17.87 -15.13 2.99
C ALA A 408 -18.08 -13.62 2.80
N SER A 409 -17.12 -12.76 3.14
CA SER A 409 -17.18 -11.34 2.78
C SER A 409 -16.75 -11.08 1.33
N LEU A 410 -15.90 -11.93 0.74
CA LEU A 410 -15.54 -11.84 -0.68
C LEU A 410 -16.70 -12.33 -1.57
N GLU A 411 -17.34 -13.44 -1.19
CA GLU A 411 -18.52 -13.99 -1.88
C GLU A 411 -19.73 -13.02 -1.89
N LYS A 412 -19.76 -12.07 -0.95
CA LYS A 412 -20.80 -11.05 -0.79
C LYS A 412 -20.34 -9.65 -1.19
N ASP A 413 -19.11 -9.52 -1.70
CA ASP A 413 -18.61 -8.24 -2.18
C ASP A 413 -19.37 -7.87 -3.47
N PRO A 414 -19.90 -6.63 -3.61
CA PRO A 414 -20.48 -6.18 -4.88
C PRO A 414 -19.46 -6.18 -6.05
N LYS A 415 -18.16 -6.28 -5.76
CA LYS A 415 -17.10 -6.42 -6.75
C LYS A 415 -17.03 -7.86 -7.28
N PRO A 416 -17.25 -8.12 -8.58
CA PRO A 416 -17.10 -9.46 -9.15
C PRO A 416 -15.68 -10.02 -9.01
N ASN A 417 -15.56 -11.36 -8.95
CA ASN A 417 -14.30 -12.11 -9.06
C ASN A 417 -13.21 -11.84 -7.99
N THR A 418 -13.52 -11.18 -6.87
CA THR A 418 -12.56 -10.96 -5.74
C THR A 418 -11.99 -12.24 -5.13
N THR A 419 -12.69 -13.37 -5.27
CA THR A 419 -12.21 -14.69 -4.84
C THR A 419 -11.04 -15.25 -5.69
N PHE A 420 -10.72 -14.62 -6.81
CA PHE A 420 -9.56 -14.94 -7.67
C PHE A 420 -8.38 -13.98 -7.46
N ASP A 421 -8.53 -12.98 -6.58
CA ASP A 421 -7.47 -12.04 -6.21
C ASP A 421 -6.61 -12.63 -5.09
N ALA A 422 -5.32 -12.87 -5.37
CA ALA A 422 -4.41 -13.49 -4.42
C ALA A 422 -4.07 -12.56 -3.24
N GLU A 423 -4.15 -11.24 -3.41
CA GLU A 423 -4.03 -10.28 -2.31
C GLU A 423 -5.21 -10.43 -1.33
N CYS A 424 -6.45 -10.51 -1.84
CA CYS A 424 -7.63 -10.77 -1.02
C CYS A 424 -7.55 -12.16 -0.34
N ILE A 425 -7.21 -13.20 -1.10
CA ILE A 425 -7.16 -14.58 -0.60
C ILE A 425 -6.11 -14.79 0.48
N SER A 426 -4.99 -14.06 0.43
CA SER A 426 -3.93 -14.11 1.45
C SER A 426 -4.39 -13.83 2.89
N CYS A 427 -5.47 -13.06 3.06
CA CYS A 427 -6.05 -12.72 4.37
C CYS A 427 -7.44 -13.33 4.62
N HIS A 428 -8.11 -13.85 3.58
CA HIS A 428 -9.47 -14.39 3.66
C HIS A 428 -9.52 -15.93 3.67
N THR A 429 -8.39 -16.61 3.63
CA THR A 429 -8.27 -18.08 3.66
C THR A 429 -7.17 -18.57 4.60
N THR A 430 -7.15 -19.88 4.86
CA THR A 430 -6.16 -20.49 5.76
C THR A 430 -4.98 -21.09 5.00
N GLY A 431 -3.77 -20.64 5.33
CA GLY A 431 -2.51 -21.19 4.84
C GLY A 431 -2.21 -20.95 3.36
N PHE A 432 -2.77 -19.91 2.72
CA PHE A 432 -2.69 -19.68 1.26
C PHE A 432 -1.28 -19.86 0.64
N GLU A 433 -0.25 -19.33 1.30
CA GLU A 433 1.16 -19.37 0.85
C GLU A 433 1.81 -20.77 0.97
N TYR A 434 1.13 -21.74 1.58
CA TYR A 434 1.69 -23.05 1.93
C TYR A 434 1.14 -24.19 1.07
N ASN A 435 1.99 -25.16 0.75
CA ASN A 435 1.66 -26.31 -0.12
C ASN A 435 0.47 -27.16 0.36
N SER A 436 0.19 -27.17 1.66
CA SER A 436 -0.94 -27.90 2.26
C SER A 436 -2.09 -27.00 2.71
N GLY A 437 -2.02 -25.70 2.45
CA GLY A 437 -3.05 -24.72 2.79
C GLY A 437 -4.03 -24.46 1.63
N TRP A 438 -4.70 -23.30 1.65
CA TRP A 438 -5.72 -22.98 0.66
C TRP A 438 -5.20 -22.95 -0.78
N ARG A 439 -5.92 -23.67 -1.65
CA ARG A 439 -5.69 -23.69 -3.10
C ARG A 439 -6.90 -23.25 -3.91
N SER A 440 -8.07 -23.82 -3.64
CA SER A 440 -9.35 -23.44 -4.26
C SER A 440 -10.51 -24.05 -3.48
N GLU A 441 -11.74 -23.68 -3.82
CA GLU A 441 -12.92 -24.31 -3.21
C GLU A 441 -13.01 -25.81 -3.53
N ALA A 442 -12.78 -26.19 -4.79
CA ALA A 442 -12.84 -27.60 -5.21
C ALA A 442 -11.76 -28.47 -4.53
N ALA A 443 -10.57 -27.92 -4.26
CA ALA A 443 -9.47 -28.66 -3.64
C ALA A 443 -9.48 -28.63 -2.10
N THR A 444 -9.82 -27.48 -1.51
CA THR A 444 -9.54 -27.15 -0.10
C THR A 444 -10.67 -26.36 0.57
N ALA A 445 -11.95 -26.60 0.23
CA ALA A 445 -13.10 -25.94 0.85
C ALA A 445 -13.05 -25.84 2.39
N TYR A 446 -12.49 -26.85 3.06
CA TYR A 446 -12.34 -26.89 4.52
C TYR A 446 -11.39 -25.83 5.10
N LEU A 447 -10.65 -25.09 4.26
CA LEU A 447 -9.75 -23.99 4.60
C LEU A 447 -10.31 -22.59 4.23
N LYS A 448 -11.60 -22.47 3.88
CA LYS A 448 -12.28 -21.18 3.72
C LYS A 448 -12.24 -20.38 5.03
N GLY A 449 -11.94 -19.08 4.95
CA GLY A 449 -11.86 -18.18 6.10
C GLY A 449 -10.48 -18.15 6.77
N ASN A 450 -10.27 -17.17 7.65
CA ASN A 450 -9.06 -17.06 8.47
C ASN A 450 -9.23 -17.91 9.74
N GLN A 451 -8.72 -19.14 9.72
CA GLN A 451 -8.98 -20.15 10.76
C GLN A 451 -7.86 -20.23 11.80
N CYS A 452 -8.03 -21.10 12.81
CA CYS A 452 -7.09 -21.32 13.91
C CYS A 452 -5.63 -21.46 13.45
N GLU A 453 -5.40 -22.19 12.35
CA GLU A 453 -4.06 -22.56 11.88
C GLU A 453 -3.28 -21.38 11.26
N ASN A 454 -3.91 -20.26 10.90
CA ASN A 454 -3.19 -19.03 10.54
C ASN A 454 -2.51 -18.36 11.76
N CYS A 455 -2.97 -18.68 12.98
CA CYS A 455 -2.34 -18.23 14.22
C CYS A 455 -1.48 -19.32 14.88
N HIS A 456 -1.96 -20.57 14.86
CA HIS A 456 -1.37 -21.70 15.57
C HIS A 456 -0.52 -22.63 14.69
N GLY A 457 -0.41 -22.36 13.39
CA GLY A 457 0.24 -23.25 12.44
C GLY A 457 -0.58 -24.52 12.12
N PRO A 458 -0.09 -25.37 11.21
CA PRO A 458 -0.76 -26.58 10.75
C PRO A 458 -0.86 -27.67 11.84
N GLY A 459 -2.06 -28.19 12.05
CA GLY A 459 -2.40 -29.07 13.16
C GLY A 459 -2.25 -30.57 12.94
N SER A 460 -1.91 -31.06 11.73
CA SER A 460 -2.01 -32.50 11.43
C SER A 460 -1.15 -33.43 12.30
N ARG A 461 -0.03 -32.93 12.86
CA ARG A 461 0.78 -33.69 13.82
C ARG A 461 0.14 -33.72 15.21
N HIS A 462 -0.42 -32.60 15.66
CA HIS A 462 -1.06 -32.49 16.96
C HIS A 462 -2.30 -33.39 17.05
N ILE A 463 -3.16 -33.41 16.03
CA ILE A 463 -4.40 -34.20 16.09
C ILE A 463 -4.16 -35.71 16.10
N VAL A 464 -3.03 -36.20 15.54
CA VAL A 464 -2.67 -37.63 15.56
C VAL A 464 -2.11 -38.05 16.92
N LYS A 465 -1.43 -37.13 17.62
CA LYS A 465 -0.86 -37.36 18.95
C LYS A 465 -1.16 -36.16 19.87
N PRO A 466 -2.39 -36.03 20.39
CA PRO A 466 -2.81 -34.84 21.11
C PRO A 466 -2.00 -34.56 22.39
N ASP A 467 -1.39 -35.58 22.99
CA ASP A 467 -0.51 -35.45 24.16
C ASP A 467 1.00 -35.39 23.86
N ASP A 468 1.42 -35.57 22.61
CA ASP A 468 2.85 -35.45 22.24
C ASP A 468 3.30 -33.98 22.31
N LEU A 469 4.17 -33.68 23.27
CA LEU A 469 4.70 -32.33 23.47
C LEU A 469 5.42 -31.77 22.23
N ALA A 470 6.05 -32.62 21.39
CA ALA A 470 6.70 -32.18 20.16
C ALA A 470 5.69 -31.78 19.06
N ALA A 471 4.44 -32.25 19.17
CA ALA A 471 3.34 -31.84 18.30
C ALA A 471 2.53 -30.66 18.87
N ARG A 472 2.36 -30.59 20.20
CA ARG A 472 1.64 -29.51 20.90
C ARG A 472 2.42 -28.21 21.00
N ALA A 473 3.70 -28.27 21.35
CA ALA A 473 4.48 -27.09 21.71
C ALA A 473 4.58 -26.05 20.58
N PRO A 474 4.74 -26.42 19.30
CA PRO A 474 4.76 -25.45 18.21
C PRO A 474 3.43 -24.74 17.97
N MET A 475 2.29 -25.36 18.33
CA MET A 475 0.98 -24.73 18.19
C MET A 475 0.63 -23.76 19.34
N LYS A 476 1.45 -23.71 20.40
CA LYS A 476 1.21 -22.83 21.54
C LYS A 476 1.60 -21.40 21.20
N LEU A 477 0.61 -20.51 21.17
CA LEU A 477 0.78 -19.09 20.95
C LEU A 477 0.49 -18.28 22.23
N THR A 478 1.41 -17.40 22.63
CA THR A 478 1.16 -16.35 23.63
C THR A 478 0.83 -15.02 22.95
N ALA A 479 0.20 -14.10 23.70
CA ALA A 479 -0.05 -12.74 23.22
C ALA A 479 1.25 -12.03 22.81
N GLU A 480 2.32 -12.18 23.60
CA GLU A 480 3.64 -11.62 23.31
C GLU A 480 4.23 -12.17 22.00
N GLN A 481 4.10 -13.48 21.74
CA GLN A 481 4.53 -14.08 20.48
C GLN A 481 3.70 -13.59 19.29
N ALA A 482 2.38 -13.40 19.45
CA ALA A 482 1.51 -12.90 18.39
C ALA A 482 1.83 -11.44 18.02
N ASP A 483 2.12 -10.59 19.01
CA ASP A 483 2.47 -9.18 18.84
C ASP A 483 3.88 -9.01 18.25
N LYS A 484 4.91 -9.51 18.95
CA LYS A 484 6.32 -9.41 18.51
C LYS A 484 6.60 -10.17 17.22
N GLY A 485 5.88 -11.27 16.98
CA GLY A 485 5.92 -12.03 15.73
C GLY A 485 5.21 -11.35 14.55
N ARG A 486 4.65 -10.15 14.73
CA ARG A 486 3.97 -9.34 13.69
C ARG A 486 2.82 -10.08 13.00
N MET A 487 2.25 -11.09 13.65
CA MET A 487 1.27 -12.01 13.05
C MET A 487 0.02 -11.28 12.56
N CYS A 488 -0.59 -10.47 13.42
CA CYS A 488 -1.84 -9.77 13.10
C CYS A 488 -1.63 -8.79 11.94
N ILE A 489 -0.53 -8.04 11.95
CA ILE A 489 -0.23 -7.00 10.96
C ILE A 489 0.27 -7.53 9.60
N ARG A 490 0.31 -8.86 9.42
CA ARG A 490 0.34 -9.48 8.08
C ARG A 490 -0.90 -9.12 7.26
N CYS A 491 -2.04 -8.93 7.93
CA CYS A 491 -3.32 -8.56 7.34
C CYS A 491 -3.91 -7.27 7.93
N HIS A 492 -3.67 -6.96 9.20
CA HIS A 492 -4.05 -5.69 9.83
C HIS A 492 -2.99 -4.61 9.61
N ASP A 493 -2.84 -4.17 8.37
CA ASP A 493 -2.05 -2.99 8.02
C ASP A 493 -2.91 -1.71 8.00
N GLU A 494 -2.31 -0.62 7.55
CA GLU A 494 -2.92 0.70 7.42
C GLU A 494 -4.14 0.72 6.47
N ASP A 495 -4.16 -0.11 5.42
CA ASP A 495 -5.21 -0.10 4.40
C ASP A 495 -6.39 -0.98 4.82
N ASN A 496 -6.07 -2.17 5.33
CA ASN A 496 -7.01 -3.22 5.69
C ASN A 496 -7.55 -3.05 7.12
N SER A 497 -6.84 -2.32 7.98
CA SER A 497 -7.25 -2.07 9.36
C SER A 497 -6.55 -0.83 9.96
N PRO A 498 -6.78 0.41 9.45
CA PRO A 498 -6.09 1.63 9.90
C PRO A 498 -6.25 1.95 11.39
N LYS A 499 -7.27 1.39 12.05
CA LYS A 499 -7.53 1.53 13.49
C LYS A 499 -7.05 0.32 14.31
N PHE A 500 -6.17 -0.52 13.74
CA PHE A 500 -5.63 -1.68 14.44
C PHE A 500 -4.84 -1.25 15.69
N ASN A 501 -5.15 -1.89 16.81
CA ASN A 501 -4.38 -1.78 18.03
C ASN A 501 -4.35 -3.17 18.67
N PHE A 502 -3.15 -3.74 18.85
CA PHE A 502 -3.02 -5.13 19.30
C PHE A 502 -3.74 -5.38 20.62
N ALA A 503 -3.59 -4.50 21.62
CA ALA A 503 -4.19 -4.68 22.94
C ALA A 503 -5.72 -4.76 22.91
N THR A 504 -6.40 -3.94 22.09
CA THR A 504 -7.87 -3.94 21.99
C THR A 504 -8.42 -4.98 21.01
N TYR A 505 -7.67 -5.37 19.97
CA TYR A 505 -8.09 -6.38 19.01
C TYR A 505 -7.85 -7.81 19.53
N TYR A 506 -6.73 -8.07 20.20
CA TYR A 506 -6.41 -9.38 20.77
C TYR A 506 -7.44 -9.82 21.82
N GLY A 507 -7.94 -8.88 22.62
CA GLY A 507 -9.01 -9.12 23.60
C GLY A 507 -10.32 -9.67 23.01
N GLN A 508 -10.59 -9.40 21.72
CA GLN A 508 -11.78 -9.91 21.03
C GLN A 508 -11.61 -11.40 20.68
N ILE A 509 -10.41 -11.82 20.25
CA ILE A 509 -10.15 -13.21 19.81
C ILE A 509 -9.75 -14.16 20.93
N VAL A 510 -9.05 -13.71 21.99
CA VAL A 510 -8.68 -14.56 23.16
C VAL A 510 -7.76 -15.72 22.74
N HIS A 511 -8.02 -16.99 23.08
CA HIS A 511 -9.25 -17.66 23.57
C HIS A 511 -8.97 -18.62 24.75
N LYS A 512 -7.97 -18.28 25.58
CA LYS A 512 -7.42 -19.16 26.63
C LYS A 512 -8.46 -19.66 27.64
N GLY A 513 -8.46 -20.96 27.90
CA GLY A 513 -9.18 -21.59 29.02
C GLY A 513 -10.68 -21.83 28.79
N LEU A 514 -11.15 -21.79 27.54
CA LEU A 514 -12.56 -22.05 27.21
C LEU A 514 -12.92 -23.54 27.14
N ASP A 515 -11.96 -24.39 26.79
CA ASP A 515 -12.16 -25.85 26.74
C ASP A 515 -11.58 -26.54 27.98
N GLU A 516 -12.28 -27.57 28.47
CA GLU A 516 -11.82 -28.45 29.54
C GLU A 516 -11.28 -29.77 28.98
N TYR A 517 -10.03 -30.09 29.28
CA TYR A 517 -9.35 -31.32 28.85
C TYR A 517 -9.60 -32.50 29.80
N LYS A 518 -10.87 -32.68 30.21
CA LYS A 518 -11.29 -33.80 31.09
C LYS A 518 -11.96 -34.94 30.32
N ASP A 519 -12.46 -34.66 29.12
CA ASP A 519 -13.11 -35.64 28.27
C ASP A 519 -12.06 -36.57 27.62
N PRO A 520 -12.09 -37.89 27.84
CA PRO A 520 -11.11 -38.81 27.28
C PRO A 520 -10.94 -38.73 25.76
N LYS A 521 -11.95 -38.25 25.01
CA LYS A 521 -11.85 -38.10 23.55
C LYS A 521 -10.76 -37.12 23.12
N VAL A 522 -10.42 -36.11 23.93
CA VAL A 522 -9.41 -35.10 23.54
C VAL A 522 -7.99 -35.66 23.55
N HIS A 523 -7.79 -36.80 24.22
CA HIS A 523 -6.54 -37.56 24.29
C HIS A 523 -6.46 -38.65 23.21
N GLN A 524 -7.55 -38.88 22.46
CA GLN A 524 -7.58 -39.86 21.37
C GLN A 524 -7.12 -39.19 20.07
N GLY A 525 -6.08 -39.75 19.46
CA GLY A 525 -5.60 -39.29 18.17
C GLY A 525 -6.63 -39.53 17.07
N ILE A 526 -6.89 -38.52 16.24
CA ILE A 526 -7.75 -38.61 15.06
C ILE A 526 -6.92 -38.61 13.79
N SER A 527 -7.34 -39.41 12.80
CA SER A 527 -6.72 -39.42 11.48
C SER A 527 -6.90 -38.06 10.80
N PRO A 528 -5.84 -37.45 10.24
CA PRO A 528 -5.99 -36.22 9.47
C PRO A 528 -6.86 -36.50 8.25
N ARG A 529 -7.66 -35.49 7.83
CA ARG A 529 -8.22 -35.50 6.48
C ARG A 529 -7.05 -35.59 5.51
N VAL A 530 -7.00 -36.65 4.71
CA VAL A 530 -5.97 -36.79 3.68
C VAL A 530 -6.23 -35.70 2.65
N ALA A 531 -5.32 -34.74 2.53
CA ALA A 531 -5.34 -33.79 1.42
C ALA A 531 -5.30 -34.60 0.12
N ARG A 532 -6.31 -34.44 -0.75
CA ARG A 532 -6.31 -35.09 -2.07
C ARG A 532 -5.03 -34.68 -2.80
N LYS A 533 -4.27 -35.66 -3.31
CA LYS A 533 -3.06 -35.38 -4.10
C LYS A 533 -3.47 -34.56 -5.34
N PRO A 534 -2.66 -33.57 -5.79
CA PRO A 534 -2.97 -32.77 -6.98
C PRO A 534 -2.95 -33.51 -8.33
N ALA A 535 -3.08 -34.84 -8.37
CA ALA A 535 -2.86 -35.68 -9.55
C ALA A 535 -4.13 -36.11 -10.30
N ASP A 536 -5.31 -36.02 -9.67
CA ASP A 536 -6.55 -36.58 -10.24
C ASP A 536 -7.37 -35.56 -11.08
N ALA A 537 -6.84 -34.35 -11.31
CA ALA A 537 -7.51 -33.27 -12.06
C ALA A 537 -7.37 -33.39 -13.59
N GLY A 538 -7.11 -34.59 -14.11
CA GLY A 538 -6.74 -34.83 -15.50
C GLY A 538 -7.30 -36.12 -16.10
N ALA A 539 -8.52 -36.52 -15.73
CA ALA A 539 -9.17 -37.72 -16.30
C ALA A 539 -10.71 -37.76 -16.20
N GLU A 540 -11.43 -36.68 -16.51
CA GLU A 540 -12.83 -36.78 -16.97
C GLU A 540 -13.01 -36.02 -18.30
N LYS A 541 -13.85 -36.56 -19.18
CA LYS A 541 -13.99 -36.18 -20.60
C LYS A 541 -14.97 -35.03 -20.84
#